data_AF-A0A1Y5LLU0-F1
#
_entry.id   AF-A0A1Y5LLU0-F1
#
_cell.length_a   1.000
_cell.length_b   1.000
_cell.length_c   1.000
_cell.angle_alpha   90.00
_cell.angle_beta   90.00
_cell.angle_gamma   90.00
#
_symmetry.space_group_name_H-M   'P 1'
#
loop_
_entity.id
_entity.type
_entity.pdbx_description
1 polymer ?
#
loop_
_entity_poly.entity_id
_entity_poly.type
_entity_poly.pdbx_seq_one_letter_code
_entity_poly.pdbx_strand_id
1 'polypeptide(L)'
;MLRIHIWLHRDRDLRVTYVRWTRPGHALRHGVGIRIPGLSRDHRVSDVDAWTRSGGCESQPAGRVPRLSQAPDSRGAVLRTGREALRHVTDEAQSHYALSFTSGGLLAREGESVAAIYLESRDWQATRVRVIDDNLLQARTTSSLLRVSRETVQRLAALGNDEIELLVEGSPSEQHHLMWAAACRRYALIGDFAEEVLRERFLVMTPTLDADDFNRFITGKSLWHPELDDLKPSTRQKLRQTLFRMLREAGLCTDAGHIIPAVISGRVIKVLDRRTPSDLRFFPIVTRFTSSGNQVHP
;
A
#
# COMPACT_ATOMS: atom_id res chain seq x y z
N MET A 1 -30.63 3.19 -26.58
CA MET A 1 -30.52 4.35 -27.49
C MET A 1 -30.68 5.60 -26.65
N LEU A 2 -29.58 6.18 -26.14
CA LEU A 2 -29.62 7.37 -25.27
C LEU A 2 -29.63 8.63 -26.15
N ARG A 3 -30.63 9.49 -25.97
CA ARG A 3 -30.63 10.85 -26.52
C ARG A 3 -29.95 11.80 -25.53
N ILE A 4 -28.94 12.52 -26.01
CA ILE A 4 -28.25 13.57 -25.27
C ILE A 4 -28.91 14.90 -25.66
N HIS A 5 -29.40 15.66 -24.69
CA HIS A 5 -29.74 17.08 -24.88
C HIS A 5 -28.66 17.93 -24.21
N ILE A 6 -27.90 18.65 -25.02
CA ILE A 6 -26.91 19.65 -24.59
C ILE A 6 -27.60 21.01 -24.65
N TRP A 7 -27.68 21.72 -23.52
CA TRP A 7 -28.00 23.14 -23.50
C TRP A 7 -26.70 23.93 -23.34
N LEU A 8 -26.40 24.81 -24.29
CA LEU A 8 -25.28 25.76 -24.23
C LEU A 8 -25.81 27.11 -23.77
N HIS A 9 -25.58 27.46 -22.51
CA HIS A 9 -25.74 28.84 -22.06
C HIS A 9 -24.39 29.56 -22.28
N ARG A 10 -24.38 30.61 -23.09
CA ARG A 10 -23.21 31.46 -23.33
C ARG A 10 -23.24 32.58 -22.30
N ASP A 11 -22.43 32.47 -21.26
CA ASP A 11 -22.06 33.61 -20.44
C ASP A 11 -20.57 33.91 -20.65
N ARG A 12 -20.23 35.19 -20.81
CA ARG A 12 -18.85 35.65 -20.96
C ARG A 12 -18.28 35.85 -19.56
N ASP A 13 -17.05 35.37 -19.40
CA ASP A 13 -16.21 35.43 -18.20
C ASP A 13 -16.42 34.32 -17.15
N LEU A 14 -15.29 33.66 -16.83
CA LEU A 14 -15.05 32.57 -15.86
C LEU A 14 -15.41 31.14 -16.35
N ARG A 15 -14.38 30.36 -16.73
CA ARG A 15 -14.50 28.91 -16.99
C ARG A 15 -14.23 28.10 -15.72
N VAL A 16 -15.27 27.83 -14.95
CA VAL A 16 -15.39 26.61 -14.15
C VAL A 16 -16.51 25.79 -14.79
N THR A 17 -16.20 24.59 -15.28
CA THR A 17 -17.20 23.65 -15.81
C THR A 17 -17.46 22.62 -14.72
N TYR A 18 -18.66 22.60 -14.13
CA TYR A 18 -19.08 21.50 -13.27
C TYR A 18 -20.18 20.69 -13.98
N VAL A 19 -20.04 19.37 -13.95
CA VAL A 19 -21.04 18.42 -14.45
C VAL A 19 -21.82 17.92 -13.23
N ARG A 20 -23.08 18.36 -13.10
CA ARG A 20 -23.99 17.91 -12.03
C ARG A 20 -24.74 16.67 -12.48
N TRP A 21 -24.47 15.54 -11.83
CA TRP A 21 -25.24 14.31 -12.01
C TRP A 21 -26.39 14.26 -10.99
N THR A 22 -27.61 14.10 -11.47
CA THR A 22 -28.77 13.73 -10.64
C THR A 22 -29.12 12.26 -10.90
N ARG A 23 -29.08 11.43 -9.85
CA ARG A 23 -29.58 10.05 -9.90
C ARG A 23 -31.12 10.06 -9.84
N PRO A 24 -31.83 9.30 -10.70
CA PRO A 24 -33.24 9.03 -10.50
C PRO A 24 -33.46 7.76 -9.66
N GLY A 25 -34.40 7.83 -8.72
CA GLY A 25 -35.16 6.67 -8.24
C GLY A 25 -34.64 5.94 -6.99
N HIS A 26 -35.09 6.41 -5.83
CA HIS A 26 -35.29 5.53 -4.67
C HIS A 26 -36.54 4.68 -4.92
N ALA A 27 -36.43 3.36 -4.73
CA ALA A 27 -37.58 2.48 -4.51
C ALA A 27 -37.34 1.66 -3.24
N LEU A 28 -38.20 1.90 -2.26
CA LEU A 28 -38.38 1.14 -1.03
C LEU A 28 -38.80 -0.30 -1.35
N ARG A 29 -38.22 -1.32 -0.70
CA ARG A 29 -38.97 -2.53 -0.29
C ARG A 29 -38.44 -3.11 1.02
N HIS A 30 -39.42 -3.41 1.88
CA HIS A 30 -39.33 -4.07 3.18
C HIS A 30 -38.85 -5.52 3.07
N GLY A 31 -38.25 -6.02 4.16
CA GLY A 31 -37.53 -7.29 4.21
C GLY A 31 -38.34 -8.54 4.55
N VAL A 32 -37.62 -9.65 4.66
CA VAL A 32 -37.99 -10.87 5.40
C VAL A 32 -36.70 -11.51 5.90
N GLY A 33 -36.65 -11.84 7.19
CA GLY A 33 -35.53 -12.53 7.82
C GLY A 33 -35.56 -14.04 7.56
N ILE A 34 -34.37 -14.67 7.56
CA ILE A 34 -34.24 -16.11 7.69
C ILE A 34 -33.20 -16.40 8.78
N ARG A 35 -33.65 -17.14 9.79
CA ARG A 35 -32.90 -17.68 10.92
C ARG A 35 -32.46 -19.10 10.52
N ILE A 36 -31.17 -19.42 10.57
CA ILE A 36 -30.69 -20.80 10.46
C ILE A 36 -29.89 -21.12 11.74
N PRO A 37 -30.36 -22.06 12.59
CA PRO A 37 -29.61 -22.55 13.74
C PRO A 37 -28.94 -23.90 13.46
N GLY A 38 -27.75 -24.10 14.03
CA GLY A 38 -27.14 -25.42 14.22
C GLY A 38 -25.88 -25.67 13.40
N LEU A 39 -24.73 -25.66 14.07
CA LEU A 39 -23.68 -26.67 13.90
C LEU A 39 -22.69 -26.56 15.05
N SER A 40 -22.77 -27.57 15.93
CA SER A 40 -21.84 -27.85 17.00
C SER A 40 -20.72 -28.74 16.46
N ARG A 41 -19.49 -28.35 16.82
CA ARG A 41 -18.26 -29.12 17.06
C ARG A 41 -17.72 -30.10 15.99
N ASP A 42 -16.39 -30.02 15.96
CA ASP A 42 -15.39 -31.01 15.56
C ASP A 42 -15.09 -31.08 14.06
N HIS A 43 -13.83 -30.75 13.69
CA HIS A 43 -12.94 -31.69 12.99
C HIS A 43 -11.50 -31.15 12.87
N ARG A 44 -10.60 -32.13 12.99
CA ARG A 44 -9.14 -32.15 12.93
C ARG A 44 -8.49 -31.40 11.77
N VAL A 45 -7.28 -30.94 12.10
CA VAL A 45 -6.08 -30.78 11.27
C VAL A 45 -6.07 -31.71 10.04
N SER A 46 -6.09 -31.11 8.85
CA SER A 46 -5.40 -31.56 7.63
C SER A 46 -5.52 -30.43 6.59
N ASP A 47 -4.43 -30.19 5.85
CA ASP A 47 -4.26 -29.31 4.67
C ASP A 47 -3.13 -28.29 4.83
N VAL A 48 -1.92 -28.82 4.96
CA VAL A 48 -0.69 -28.17 4.53
C VAL A 48 -0.32 -28.82 3.20
N ASP A 49 -1.09 -28.58 2.14
CA ASP A 49 -0.71 -28.96 0.77
C ASP A 49 -1.62 -28.26 -0.26
N ALA A 50 -1.41 -26.95 -0.42
CA ALA A 50 -2.02 -26.20 -1.53
C ALA A 50 -1.22 -24.93 -1.87
N TRP A 51 0.13 -24.98 -1.87
CA TRP A 51 0.95 -23.81 -2.20
C TRP A 51 2.18 -24.10 -3.08
N THR A 52 2.28 -25.31 -3.65
CA THR A 52 3.34 -25.73 -4.59
C THR A 52 2.78 -25.88 -6.00
N ARG A 53 2.65 -24.80 -6.76
CA ARG A 53 2.55 -24.86 -8.24
C ARG A 53 2.78 -23.49 -8.88
N SER A 54 4.05 -23.18 -9.14
CA SER A 54 4.53 -22.46 -10.34
C SER A 54 6.02 -22.12 -10.19
N GLY A 55 6.87 -23.15 -10.30
CA GLY A 55 8.29 -23.00 -10.57
C GLY A 55 8.60 -23.84 -11.81
N GLY A 56 8.89 -23.19 -12.92
CA GLY A 56 9.26 -23.83 -14.18
C GLY A 56 10.26 -22.92 -14.90
N CYS A 57 11.53 -23.13 -14.60
CA CYS A 57 12.66 -22.50 -15.28
C CYS A 57 13.10 -23.48 -16.38
N GLU A 58 12.78 -23.18 -17.63
CA GLU A 58 13.23 -23.96 -18.78
C GLU A 58 14.20 -23.13 -19.61
N SER A 59 15.39 -23.69 -19.80
CA SER A 59 16.52 -23.09 -20.50
C SER A 59 16.71 -23.82 -21.83
N GLN A 60 16.88 -23.08 -22.93
CA GLN A 60 17.44 -23.57 -24.20
C GLN A 60 17.71 -22.42 -25.20
N PRO A 61 18.50 -22.62 -26.29
CA PRO A 61 19.85 -22.05 -26.36
C PRO A 61 20.09 -21.08 -27.53
N ALA A 62 21.34 -20.61 -27.61
CA ALA A 62 21.88 -19.61 -28.53
C ALA A 62 21.62 -19.87 -30.03
N GLY A 63 21.26 -18.80 -30.74
CA GLY A 63 21.16 -18.82 -32.19
C GLY A 63 21.00 -17.44 -32.85
N ARG A 64 22.11 -16.99 -33.47
CA ARG A 64 22.20 -16.13 -34.67
C ARG A 64 21.97 -14.60 -34.53
N VAL A 65 23.06 -13.87 -34.77
CA VAL A 65 23.14 -12.42 -34.93
C VAL A 65 22.55 -11.98 -36.28
N PRO A 66 21.67 -10.96 -36.33
CA PRO A 66 21.40 -10.20 -37.54
C PRO A 66 21.98 -8.78 -37.49
N ARG A 67 22.84 -8.54 -38.48
CA ARG A 67 23.22 -7.31 -39.21
C ARG A 67 22.54 -5.98 -38.79
N LEU A 68 23.39 -4.97 -38.58
CA LEU A 68 23.08 -3.54 -38.46
C LEU A 68 22.09 -3.03 -39.53
N SER A 69 20.94 -2.52 -39.10
CA SER A 69 20.11 -1.61 -39.91
C SER A 69 19.54 -0.47 -39.06
N GLN A 70 20.01 0.74 -39.38
CA GLN A 70 19.32 2.05 -39.36
C GLN A 70 18.58 2.49 -38.07
N ALA A 71 19.00 3.66 -37.57
CA ALA A 71 18.41 4.36 -36.44
C ALA A 71 16.93 4.75 -36.70
N PRO A 72 16.02 4.57 -35.71
CA PRO A 72 14.62 4.97 -35.88
C PRO A 72 14.44 6.48 -35.69
N ASP A 73 13.61 7.02 -36.57
CA ASP A 73 13.13 8.41 -36.63
C ASP A 73 12.50 8.86 -35.30
N SER A 74 12.98 10.00 -34.79
CA SER A 74 12.76 10.51 -33.42
C SER A 74 11.31 10.90 -33.11
N ARG A 75 10.40 10.84 -34.10
CA ARG A 75 8.98 11.20 -33.97
C ARG A 75 8.09 10.05 -33.49
N GLY A 76 8.49 8.79 -33.66
CA GLY A 76 7.74 7.62 -33.20
C GLY A 76 7.96 7.25 -31.73
N ALA A 77 9.10 7.66 -31.15
CA ALA A 77 9.46 7.38 -29.76
C ALA A 77 8.58 8.14 -28.76
N VAL A 78 8.30 9.43 -29.04
CA VAL A 78 7.52 10.31 -28.15
C VAL A 78 6.07 9.83 -27.99
N LEU A 79 5.47 9.29 -29.06
CA LEU A 79 4.10 8.76 -29.03
C LEU A 79 3.99 7.38 -28.34
N ARG A 80 5.06 6.57 -28.38
CA ARG A 80 5.16 5.31 -27.63
C ARG A 80 5.27 5.56 -26.13
N THR A 81 6.15 6.48 -25.72
CA THR A 81 6.31 6.88 -24.32
C THR A 81 5.03 7.48 -23.74
N GLY A 82 4.31 8.30 -24.51
CA GLY A 82 3.02 8.85 -24.09
C GLY A 82 1.94 7.79 -23.87
N ARG A 83 1.90 6.75 -24.71
CA ARG A 83 0.90 5.67 -24.62
C ARG A 83 1.24 4.63 -23.55
N GLU A 84 2.53 4.41 -23.27
CA GLU A 84 3.03 3.61 -22.16
C GLU A 84 2.83 4.32 -20.81
N ALA A 85 3.12 5.64 -20.75
CA ALA A 85 2.81 6.45 -19.57
C ALA A 85 1.30 6.51 -19.30
N LEU A 86 0.46 6.67 -20.33
CA LEU A 86 -0.99 6.61 -20.16
C LEU A 86 -1.45 5.22 -19.68
N ARG A 87 -0.83 4.12 -20.17
CA ARG A 87 -1.12 2.76 -19.73
C ARG A 87 -0.74 2.54 -18.26
N HIS A 88 0.44 2.99 -17.84
CA HIS A 88 0.88 2.91 -16.44
C HIS A 88 0.00 3.73 -15.50
N VAL A 89 -0.39 4.94 -15.90
CA VAL A 89 -1.32 5.79 -15.12
C VAL A 89 -2.71 5.15 -15.02
N THR A 90 -3.19 4.47 -16.07
CA THR A 90 -4.48 3.76 -16.02
C THR A 90 -4.43 2.45 -15.24
N ASP A 91 -3.26 1.78 -15.17
CA ASP A 91 -3.08 0.50 -14.49
C ASP A 91 -2.95 0.67 -12.96
N GLU A 92 -2.23 1.72 -12.51
CA GLU A 92 -2.17 2.08 -11.08
C GLU A 92 -3.53 2.53 -10.53
N ALA A 93 -4.32 3.25 -11.34
CA ALA A 93 -5.68 3.68 -11.00
C ALA A 93 -6.72 2.54 -11.03
N GLN A 94 -6.35 1.32 -11.48
CA GLN A 94 -7.27 0.19 -11.67
C GLN A 94 -6.95 -1.04 -10.83
N SER A 95 -5.88 -1.02 -10.02
CA SER A 95 -5.62 -2.11 -9.09
C SER A 95 -6.51 -1.98 -7.85
N HIS A 96 -7.30 -3.03 -7.58
CA HIS A 96 -8.18 -3.11 -6.42
C HIS A 96 -7.36 -3.04 -5.12
N TYR A 97 -7.80 -2.25 -4.14
CA TYR A 97 -7.12 -2.15 -2.86
C TYR A 97 -7.12 -3.48 -2.11
N ALA A 98 -5.95 -3.93 -1.67
CA ALA A 98 -5.85 -5.01 -0.71
C ALA A 98 -6.22 -4.50 0.70
N LEU A 99 -7.30 -5.03 1.28
CA LEU A 99 -7.84 -4.58 2.58
C LEU A 99 -7.51 -5.52 3.74
N SER A 100 -6.62 -6.50 3.52
CA SER A 100 -6.27 -7.55 4.50
C SER A 100 -5.33 -7.09 5.62
N PHE A 101 -4.99 -5.80 5.69
CA PHE A 101 -4.05 -5.23 6.68
C PHE A 101 -4.60 -5.10 8.10
N THR A 102 -5.82 -5.58 8.37
CA THR A 102 -6.43 -5.52 9.71
C THR A 102 -5.81 -6.50 10.71
N SER A 103 -4.88 -7.34 10.23
CA SER A 103 -4.20 -8.37 10.99
C SER A 103 -2.98 -7.83 11.75
N GLY A 104 -3.20 -7.23 12.93
CA GLY A 104 -2.11 -6.74 13.77
C GLY A 104 -1.80 -5.25 13.56
N GLY A 105 -0.89 -4.71 14.38
CA GLY A 105 -0.43 -3.33 14.28
C GLY A 105 0.56 -3.18 13.12
N LEU A 106 1.61 -2.42 13.34
CA LEU A 106 2.74 -2.20 12.44
C LEU A 106 3.68 -3.41 12.37
N LEU A 107 3.74 -4.18 13.47
CA LEU A 107 4.51 -5.42 13.60
C LEU A 107 6.03 -5.21 13.51
N ALA A 108 6.56 -4.17 14.14
CA ALA A 108 7.99 -3.86 14.07
C ALA A 108 8.87 -4.89 14.78
N ARG A 109 8.45 -5.35 15.96
CA ARG A 109 9.17 -6.40 16.70
C ARG A 109 9.17 -7.71 15.95
N GLU A 110 7.99 -8.13 15.47
CA GLU A 110 7.87 -9.34 14.66
C GLU A 110 8.61 -9.19 13.33
N GLY A 111 8.58 -8.01 12.73
CA GLY A 111 9.33 -7.66 11.53
C GLY A 111 10.82 -7.87 11.69
N GLU A 112 11.41 -7.33 12.75
CA GLU A 112 12.84 -7.52 13.07
C GLU A 112 13.18 -9.00 13.24
N SER A 113 12.40 -9.74 14.04
CA SER A 113 12.71 -11.13 14.33
C SER A 113 12.57 -12.04 13.11
N VAL A 114 11.54 -11.81 12.27
CA VAL A 114 11.36 -12.54 11.01
C VAL A 114 12.41 -12.14 9.97
N ALA A 115 12.81 -10.88 9.93
CA ALA A 115 13.87 -10.39 9.05
C ALA A 115 15.22 -11.05 9.37
N ALA A 116 15.57 -11.18 10.66
CA ALA A 116 16.81 -11.84 11.06
C ALA A 116 16.89 -13.28 10.53
N ILE A 117 15.78 -14.03 10.62
CA ILE A 117 15.68 -15.40 10.09
C ILE A 117 15.76 -15.40 8.56
N TYR A 118 15.08 -14.45 7.92
CA TYR A 118 15.15 -14.31 6.46
C TYR A 118 16.57 -14.09 5.97
N LEU A 119 17.38 -13.28 6.66
CA LEU A 119 18.75 -13.01 6.23
C LEU A 119 19.67 -14.24 6.26
N GLU A 120 19.35 -15.28 7.03
CA GLU A 120 20.12 -16.53 7.05
C GLU A 120 20.00 -17.35 5.76
N SER A 121 18.83 -17.31 5.09
CA SER A 121 18.52 -18.15 3.93
C SER A 121 18.14 -17.38 2.67
N ARG A 122 17.71 -16.13 2.83
CA ARG A 122 17.06 -15.26 1.84
C ARG A 122 15.89 -15.93 1.12
N ASP A 123 15.24 -16.88 1.78
CA ASP A 123 14.08 -17.61 1.28
C ASP A 123 12.87 -17.39 2.20
N TRP A 124 11.85 -16.73 1.67
CA TRP A 124 10.61 -16.45 2.40
C TRP A 124 9.82 -17.71 2.78
N GLN A 125 9.90 -18.78 1.99
CA GLN A 125 9.22 -20.02 2.30
C GLN A 125 9.92 -20.75 3.46
N ALA A 126 11.24 -20.87 3.41
CA ALA A 126 12.03 -21.43 4.50
C ALA A 126 11.85 -20.62 5.80
N THR A 127 11.87 -19.28 5.68
CA THR A 127 11.64 -18.35 6.80
C THR A 127 10.28 -18.62 7.45
N ARG A 128 9.22 -18.75 6.66
CA ARG A 128 7.86 -19.01 7.18
C ARG A 128 7.77 -20.31 7.96
N VAL A 129 8.31 -21.40 7.40
CA VAL A 129 8.32 -22.72 8.05
C VAL A 129 8.98 -22.60 9.42
N ARG A 130 10.20 -22.05 9.47
CA ARG A 130 10.95 -21.91 10.73
C ARG A 130 10.24 -21.03 11.77
N VAL A 131 9.69 -19.88 11.36
CA VAL A 131 8.94 -18.99 12.28
C VAL A 131 7.74 -19.71 12.90
N ILE A 132 7.06 -20.57 12.15
CA ILE A 132 5.88 -21.30 12.61
C ILE A 132 6.28 -22.48 13.50
N ASP A 133 7.22 -23.31 13.04
CA ASP A 133 7.62 -24.53 13.74
C ASP A 133 8.24 -24.24 15.11
N ASP A 134 9.06 -23.18 15.19
CA ASP A 134 9.74 -22.79 16.42
C ASP A 134 8.92 -21.78 17.26
N ASN A 135 7.72 -21.37 16.82
CA ASN A 135 6.88 -20.33 17.44
C ASN A 135 7.69 -19.08 17.86
N LEU A 136 8.52 -18.56 16.95
CA LEU A 136 9.48 -17.49 17.27
C LEU A 136 8.81 -16.16 17.61
N LEU A 137 7.54 -16.00 17.24
CA LEU A 137 6.72 -14.85 17.61
C LEU A 137 6.01 -15.01 18.97
N GLN A 138 6.24 -16.14 19.67
CA GLN A 138 5.69 -16.45 20.99
C GLN A 138 4.16 -16.28 21.06
N ALA A 139 3.47 -16.66 19.99
CA ALA A 139 2.04 -16.50 19.90
C ALA A 139 1.32 -17.51 20.82
N ARG A 140 0.25 -17.06 21.46
CA ARG A 140 -0.56 -17.88 22.39
C ARG A 140 -1.39 -18.97 21.68
N THR A 141 -1.62 -18.82 20.37
CA THR A 141 -2.40 -19.77 19.58
C THR A 141 -1.80 -19.92 18.19
N THR A 142 -1.92 -21.12 17.61
CA THR A 142 -1.48 -21.40 16.23
C THR A 142 -2.15 -20.49 15.22
N SER A 143 -3.45 -20.20 15.40
CA SER A 143 -4.17 -19.28 14.51
C SER A 143 -3.58 -17.86 14.53
N SER A 144 -3.21 -17.36 15.71
CA SER A 144 -2.55 -16.06 15.82
C SER A 144 -1.14 -16.10 15.22
N LEU A 145 -0.38 -17.17 15.45
CA LEU A 145 0.95 -17.36 14.87
C LEU A 145 0.90 -17.28 13.35
N LEU A 146 0.08 -18.12 12.72
CA LEU A 146 -0.07 -18.17 11.26
C LEU A 146 -0.47 -16.81 10.67
N ARG A 147 -1.42 -16.13 11.32
CA ARG A 147 -1.92 -14.83 10.86
C ARG A 147 -0.86 -13.74 10.95
N VAL A 148 -0.15 -13.65 12.07
CA VAL A 148 0.90 -12.64 12.28
C VAL A 148 2.10 -12.94 11.38
N SER A 149 2.58 -14.18 11.35
CA SER A 149 3.70 -14.58 10.48
C SER A 149 3.42 -14.29 9.01
N ARG A 150 2.21 -14.60 8.53
CA ARG A 150 1.80 -14.29 7.15
C ARG A 150 1.83 -12.79 6.88
N GLU A 151 1.26 -11.98 7.76
CA GLU A 151 1.22 -10.53 7.61
C GLU A 151 2.63 -9.92 7.63
N THR A 152 3.45 -10.32 8.60
CA THR A 152 4.84 -9.86 8.75
C THR A 152 5.64 -10.15 7.48
N VAL A 153 5.61 -11.40 6.98
CA VAL A 153 6.34 -11.76 5.76
C VAL A 153 5.82 -11.00 4.54
N GLN A 154 4.51 -10.77 4.43
CA GLN A 154 3.96 -9.99 3.31
C GLN A 154 4.47 -8.54 3.28
N ARG A 155 4.65 -7.91 4.45
CA ARG A 155 5.21 -6.56 4.54
C ARG A 155 6.71 -6.55 4.28
N LEU A 156 7.45 -7.45 4.94
CA LEU A 156 8.90 -7.55 4.75
C LEU A 156 9.28 -7.86 3.30
N ALA A 157 8.50 -8.67 2.59
CA ALA A 157 8.73 -8.94 1.17
C ALA A 157 8.54 -7.71 0.25
N ALA A 158 7.97 -6.61 0.75
CA ALA A 158 7.91 -5.33 0.04
C ALA A 158 9.18 -4.47 0.23
N LEU A 159 10.08 -4.89 1.12
CA LEU A 159 11.39 -4.29 1.35
C LEU A 159 12.47 -4.97 0.48
N GLY A 160 13.49 -4.21 0.11
CA GLY A 160 14.72 -4.72 -0.50
C GLY A 160 15.64 -5.33 0.57
N ASN A 161 16.64 -6.11 0.15
CA ASN A 161 17.55 -6.79 1.07
C ASN A 161 18.34 -5.81 1.95
N ASP A 162 18.75 -4.66 1.40
CA ASP A 162 19.42 -3.58 2.12
C ASP A 162 18.53 -2.93 3.19
N GLU A 163 17.24 -2.83 2.92
CA GLU A 163 16.25 -2.33 3.88
C GLU A 163 15.96 -3.36 4.98
N ILE A 164 15.96 -4.65 4.64
CA ILE A 164 15.81 -5.75 5.60
C ILE A 164 17.03 -5.87 6.51
N GLU A 165 18.25 -5.74 5.96
CA GLU A 165 19.49 -5.65 6.74
C GLU A 165 19.44 -4.46 7.72
N LEU A 166 19.05 -3.28 7.22
CA LEU A 166 18.88 -2.09 8.07
C LEU A 166 17.79 -2.25 9.13
N LEU A 167 16.73 -3.02 8.86
CA LEU A 167 15.69 -3.31 9.84
C LEU A 167 16.24 -4.08 11.04
N VAL A 168 17.07 -5.09 10.81
CA VAL A 168 17.66 -5.93 11.87
C VAL A 168 18.69 -5.15 12.69
N GLU A 169 19.50 -4.31 12.05
CA GLU A 169 20.53 -3.49 12.71
C GLU A 169 20.00 -2.17 13.28
N GLY A 170 18.77 -1.81 12.92
CA GLY A 170 18.18 -0.50 13.18
C GLY A 170 17.77 -0.29 14.64
N SER A 171 17.72 0.97 15.05
CA SER A 171 17.05 1.35 16.29
C SER A 171 15.53 1.11 16.21
N PRO A 172 14.82 1.06 17.35
CA PRO A 172 13.36 0.88 17.33
C PRO A 172 12.62 1.91 16.46
N SER A 173 13.07 3.17 16.44
CA SER A 173 12.47 4.20 15.57
C SER A 173 12.68 3.90 14.09
N GLU A 174 13.85 3.41 13.70
CA GLU A 174 14.15 3.05 12.31
C GLU A 174 13.37 1.80 11.88
N GLN A 175 13.24 0.81 12.77
CA GLN A 175 12.39 -0.35 12.55
C GLN A 175 10.94 0.05 12.30
N HIS A 176 10.40 0.96 13.12
CA HIS A 176 9.06 1.50 12.93
C HIS A 176 8.92 2.24 11.59
N HIS A 177 9.87 3.09 11.20
CA HIS A 177 9.83 3.79 9.92
C HIS A 177 9.90 2.83 8.72
N LEU A 178 10.79 1.83 8.76
CA LEU A 178 10.92 0.83 7.70
C LEU A 178 9.66 -0.02 7.58
N MET A 179 9.06 -0.43 8.70
CA MET A 179 7.80 -1.18 8.68
C MET A 179 6.60 -0.33 8.26
N TRP A 180 6.62 0.98 8.50
CA TRP A 180 5.63 1.91 7.97
C TRP A 180 5.73 2.01 6.45
N ALA A 181 6.94 2.19 5.92
CA ALA A 181 7.20 2.16 4.48
C ALA A 181 6.77 0.82 3.86
N ALA A 182 7.11 -0.30 4.51
CA ALA A 182 6.69 -1.64 4.08
C ALA A 182 5.17 -1.79 4.01
N ALA A 183 4.44 -1.27 5.01
CA ALA A 183 2.98 -1.28 5.03
C ALA A 183 2.39 -0.41 3.90
N CYS A 184 2.95 0.77 3.66
CA CYS A 184 2.52 1.66 2.58
C CYS A 184 2.74 1.04 1.19
N ARG A 185 3.88 0.35 0.99
CA ARG A 185 4.16 -0.39 -0.26
C ARG A 185 3.24 -1.60 -0.43
N ARG A 186 3.01 -2.34 0.65
CA ARG A 186 2.19 -3.56 0.60
C ARG A 186 0.72 -3.26 0.36
N TYR A 187 0.24 -2.14 0.89
CA TYR A 187 -1.17 -1.76 0.87
C TYR A 187 -1.31 -0.34 0.32
N ALA A 188 -1.63 -0.24 -0.97
CA ALA A 188 -1.80 1.05 -1.65
C ALA A 188 -2.78 1.99 -0.93
N LEU A 189 -3.83 1.48 -0.27
CA LEU A 189 -4.75 2.32 0.51
C LEU A 189 -4.03 3.04 1.68
N ILE A 190 -3.07 2.36 2.32
CA ILE A 190 -2.26 2.96 3.39
C ILE A 190 -1.28 3.97 2.79
N GLY A 191 -0.61 3.61 1.69
CA GLY A 191 0.33 4.51 1.00
C GLY A 191 -0.33 5.80 0.52
N ASP A 192 -1.50 5.70 -0.10
CA ASP A 192 -2.28 6.84 -0.56
C ASP A 192 -2.75 7.70 0.62
N PHE A 193 -3.23 7.08 1.71
CA PHE A 193 -3.59 7.84 2.92
C PHE A 193 -2.38 8.57 3.53
N ALA A 194 -1.21 7.92 3.52
CA ALA A 194 0.02 8.50 4.04
C ALA A 194 0.45 9.75 3.24
N GLU A 195 0.30 9.72 1.93
CA GLU A 195 0.68 10.83 1.06
C GLU A 195 -0.41 11.92 0.99
N GLU A 196 -1.64 11.54 0.64
CA GLU A 196 -2.75 12.46 0.33
C GLU A 196 -3.42 13.04 1.59
N VAL A 197 -3.25 12.41 2.76
CA VAL A 197 -3.89 12.88 3.99
C VAL A 197 -2.84 13.24 5.03
N LEU A 198 -2.02 12.27 5.47
CA LEU A 198 -1.06 12.52 6.55
C LEU A 198 -0.03 13.58 6.15
N ARG A 199 0.66 13.38 5.02
CA ARG A 199 1.70 14.31 4.57
C ARG A 199 1.12 15.63 4.07
N GLU A 200 0.05 15.62 3.28
CA GLU A 200 -0.57 16.86 2.80
C GLU A 200 -0.99 17.78 3.96
N ARG A 201 -1.70 17.24 4.97
CA ARG A 201 -2.14 18.00 6.14
C ARG A 201 -0.97 18.56 6.96
N PHE A 202 0.10 17.79 7.07
CA PHE A 202 1.33 18.27 7.68
C PHE A 202 1.91 19.47 6.90
N LEU A 203 1.98 19.38 5.56
CA LEU A 203 2.54 20.43 4.71
C LEU A 203 1.70 21.71 4.73
N VAL A 204 0.37 21.61 4.82
CA VAL A 204 -0.53 22.77 4.94
C VAL A 204 -0.75 23.24 6.39
N MET A 205 0.11 22.80 7.32
CA MET A 205 0.09 23.20 8.73
C MET A 205 -1.27 23.00 9.42
N THR A 206 -1.97 21.92 9.05
CA THR A 206 -3.20 21.45 9.72
C THR A 206 -2.88 20.14 10.45
N PRO A 207 -2.21 20.20 11.62
CA PRO A 207 -1.50 19.06 12.20
C PRO A 207 -2.42 18.12 13.00
N THR A 208 -3.68 17.99 12.61
CA THR A 208 -4.62 17.07 13.24
C THR A 208 -5.10 16.05 12.23
N LEU A 209 -5.36 14.84 12.70
CA LEU A 209 -5.84 13.73 11.90
C LEU A 209 -6.91 13.01 12.70
N ASP A 210 -8.13 12.97 12.18
CA ASP A 210 -9.26 12.39 12.89
C ASP A 210 -10.04 11.34 12.05
N ALA A 211 -11.12 10.83 12.64
CA ALA A 211 -11.94 9.83 11.98
C ALA A 211 -12.65 10.36 10.72
N ASP A 212 -12.97 11.64 10.68
CA ASP A 212 -13.65 12.26 9.54
C ASP A 212 -12.68 12.46 8.38
N ASP A 213 -11.41 12.75 8.63
CA ASP A 213 -10.38 12.77 7.59
C ASP A 213 -10.27 11.41 6.88
N PHE A 214 -10.28 10.31 7.65
CA PHE A 214 -10.34 8.96 7.07
C PHE A 214 -11.64 8.71 6.29
N ASN A 215 -12.79 9.13 6.83
CA ASN A 215 -14.07 8.94 6.15
C ASN A 215 -14.14 9.71 4.82
N ARG A 216 -13.62 10.95 4.80
CA ARG A 216 -13.51 11.78 3.60
C ARG A 216 -12.59 11.14 2.57
N PHE A 217 -11.42 10.65 3.01
CA PHE A 217 -10.49 9.93 2.14
C PHE A 217 -11.14 8.68 1.50
N ILE A 218 -11.76 7.81 2.29
CA ILE A 218 -12.45 6.62 1.77
C ILE A 218 -13.55 7.00 0.78
N THR A 219 -14.36 8.02 1.12
CA THR A 219 -15.46 8.49 0.25
C THR A 219 -14.92 9.04 -1.08
N GLY A 220 -13.77 9.72 -1.06
CA GLY A 220 -13.10 10.19 -2.27
C GLY A 220 -12.58 9.05 -3.14
N LYS A 221 -11.87 8.07 -2.53
CA LYS A 221 -11.33 6.91 -3.23
C LYS A 221 -12.42 5.99 -3.79
N SER A 222 -13.53 5.84 -3.09
CA SER A 222 -14.72 5.08 -3.51
C SER A 222 -15.23 5.41 -4.92
N LEU A 223 -15.01 6.63 -5.40
CA LEU A 223 -15.40 7.04 -6.76
C LEU A 223 -14.74 6.22 -7.86
N TRP A 224 -13.53 5.69 -7.59
CA TRP A 224 -12.72 4.91 -8.53
C TRP A 224 -12.43 3.49 -8.03
N HIS A 225 -12.69 3.23 -6.75
CA HIS A 225 -12.46 1.96 -6.07
C HIS A 225 -13.79 1.41 -5.50
N PRO A 226 -14.60 0.71 -6.30
CA PRO A 226 -15.94 0.25 -5.91
C PRO A 226 -15.92 -0.67 -4.67
N GLU A 227 -14.82 -1.36 -4.43
CA GLU A 227 -14.62 -2.19 -3.23
C GLU A 227 -14.67 -1.41 -1.91
N LEU A 228 -14.46 -0.09 -1.95
CA LEU A 228 -14.57 0.80 -0.80
C LEU A 228 -16.02 1.23 -0.53
N ASP A 229 -16.85 1.28 -1.57
CA ASP A 229 -18.28 1.55 -1.47
C ASP A 229 -19.03 0.38 -0.82
N ASP A 230 -18.62 -0.85 -1.15
CA ASP A 230 -19.22 -2.07 -0.62
C ASP A 230 -18.79 -2.40 0.82
N LEU A 231 -17.97 -1.56 1.45
CA LEU A 231 -17.50 -1.79 2.82
C LEU A 231 -18.63 -1.70 3.83
N LYS A 232 -18.82 -2.80 4.57
CA LYS A 232 -19.62 -2.79 5.80
C LYS A 232 -19.07 -1.75 6.79
N PRO A 233 -19.95 -1.08 7.58
CA PRO A 233 -19.50 -0.11 8.58
C PRO A 233 -18.45 -0.66 9.55
N SER A 234 -18.59 -1.93 9.97
CA SER A 234 -17.64 -2.61 10.85
C SER A 234 -16.26 -2.81 10.21
N THR A 235 -16.22 -3.15 8.91
CA THR A 235 -14.96 -3.28 8.17
C THR A 235 -14.28 -1.93 8.05
N ARG A 236 -15.01 -0.88 7.66
CA ARG A 236 -14.48 0.49 7.57
C ARG A 236 -13.91 0.96 8.91
N GLN A 237 -14.64 0.73 10.01
CA GLN A 237 -14.15 1.02 11.36
C GLN A 237 -12.87 0.26 11.68
N LYS A 238 -12.79 -1.03 11.32
CA LYS A 238 -11.61 -1.86 11.61
C LYS A 238 -10.39 -1.42 10.80
N LEU A 239 -10.56 -1.04 9.53
CA LEU A 239 -9.49 -0.48 8.70
C LEU A 239 -8.96 0.81 9.32
N ARG A 240 -9.86 1.74 9.67
CA ARG A 240 -9.50 3.00 10.35
C ARG A 240 -8.75 2.75 11.65
N GLN A 241 -9.28 1.93 12.54
CA GLN A 241 -8.64 1.59 13.82
C GLN A 241 -7.22 1.04 13.61
N THR A 242 -7.07 0.16 12.62
CA THR A 242 -5.78 -0.49 12.36
C THR A 242 -4.79 0.52 11.77
N LEU A 243 -5.20 1.34 10.80
CA LEU A 243 -4.37 2.38 10.19
C LEU A 243 -3.90 3.39 11.23
N PHE A 244 -4.80 3.93 12.06
CA PHE A 244 -4.44 4.91 13.09
C PHE A 244 -3.53 4.30 14.16
N ARG A 245 -3.71 3.02 14.50
CA ARG A 245 -2.78 2.31 15.37
C ARG A 245 -1.39 2.23 14.74
N MET A 246 -1.28 1.89 13.46
CA MET A 246 0.01 1.83 12.75
C MET A 246 0.72 3.19 12.72
N LEU A 247 -0.03 4.28 12.50
CA LEU A 247 0.52 5.64 12.58
C LEU A 247 1.10 5.98 13.95
N ARG A 248 0.42 5.59 15.02
CA ARG A 248 0.89 5.81 16.40
C ARG A 248 2.12 4.97 16.73
N GLU A 249 2.10 3.70 16.36
CA GLU A 249 3.26 2.81 16.51
C GLU A 249 4.47 3.31 15.71
N ALA A 250 4.22 3.93 14.54
CA ALA A 250 5.25 4.59 13.74
C ALA A 250 5.73 5.94 14.30
N GLY A 251 5.12 6.45 15.38
CA GLY A 251 5.45 7.76 15.95
C GLY A 251 5.03 8.95 15.08
N LEU A 252 4.08 8.76 14.15
CA LEU A 252 3.66 9.77 13.17
C LEU A 252 2.41 10.54 13.60
N CYS A 253 1.72 10.06 14.63
CA CYS A 253 0.53 10.68 15.19
C CYS A 253 0.40 10.36 16.68
N THR A 254 -0.18 11.27 17.46
CA THR A 254 -0.51 11.05 18.88
C THR A 254 -1.87 10.34 19.04
N ASP A 255 -2.19 9.88 20.25
CA ASP A 255 -3.54 9.38 20.57
C ASP A 255 -4.63 10.44 20.40
N ALA A 256 -4.28 11.72 20.57
CA ALA A 256 -5.19 12.85 20.35
C ALA A 256 -5.36 13.24 18.87
N GLY A 257 -4.66 12.55 17.95
CA GLY A 257 -4.73 12.83 16.53
C GLY A 257 -3.76 13.91 16.05
N HIS A 258 -2.81 14.37 16.87
CA HIS A 258 -1.82 15.36 16.42
C HIS A 258 -0.75 14.68 15.57
N ILE A 259 -0.53 15.19 14.35
CA ILE A 259 0.52 14.72 13.45
C ILE A 259 1.88 15.12 14.03
N ILE A 260 2.78 14.14 14.13
CA ILE A 260 4.14 14.34 14.62
C ILE A 260 5.09 14.38 13.41
N PRO A 261 5.92 15.43 13.24
CA PRO A 261 6.94 15.45 12.21
C PRO A 261 7.90 14.27 12.35
N ALA A 262 8.16 13.53 11.26
CA ALA A 262 9.03 12.37 11.34
C ALA A 262 10.52 12.78 11.36
N VAL A 263 11.24 12.34 12.40
CA VAL A 263 12.70 12.51 12.49
C VAL A 263 13.35 11.24 11.95
N ILE A 264 13.66 11.23 10.66
CA ILE A 264 14.19 10.05 9.96
C ILE A 264 15.72 10.13 9.93
N SER A 265 16.38 9.02 10.28
CA SER A 265 17.85 8.94 10.23
C SER A 265 18.36 9.02 8.79
N GLY A 266 19.60 9.52 8.61
CA GLY A 266 20.19 9.63 7.26
C GLY A 266 20.31 8.30 6.52
N ARG A 267 20.54 7.19 7.23
CA ARG A 267 20.60 5.85 6.63
C ARG A 267 19.23 5.35 6.17
N VAL A 268 18.17 5.62 6.93
CA VAL A 268 16.79 5.31 6.50
C VAL A 268 16.38 6.20 5.32
N ILE A 269 16.67 7.51 5.37
CA ILE A 269 16.45 8.41 4.22
C ILE A 269 17.12 7.85 2.97
N LYS A 270 18.40 7.47 3.06
CA LYS A 270 19.17 6.95 1.94
C LYS A 270 18.54 5.71 1.29
N VAL A 271 17.99 4.77 2.07
CA VAL A 271 17.36 3.58 1.49
C VAL A 271 15.98 3.87 0.91
N LEU A 272 15.18 4.71 1.59
CA LEU A 272 13.84 5.09 1.12
C LEU A 272 13.86 5.95 -0.15
N ASP A 273 14.90 6.77 -0.32
CA ASP A 273 15.06 7.67 -1.47
C ASP A 273 15.60 6.97 -2.73
N ARG A 274 16.05 5.71 -2.63
CA ARG A 274 16.47 4.91 -3.79
C ARG A 274 15.31 4.56 -4.72
N ARG A 275 14.07 4.66 -4.23
CA ARG A 275 12.87 4.37 -5.02
C ARG A 275 12.37 5.60 -5.75
N THR A 276 11.68 5.37 -6.86
CA THR A 276 11.00 6.41 -7.62
C THR A 276 9.54 5.99 -7.82
N PRO A 277 8.56 6.75 -7.28
CA PRO A 277 8.74 7.91 -6.40
C PRO A 277 9.38 7.51 -5.05
N SER A 278 10.02 8.48 -4.40
CA SER A 278 10.67 8.29 -3.10
C SER A 278 9.64 7.97 -2.02
N ASP A 279 9.96 6.98 -1.17
CA ASP A 279 9.11 6.57 -0.06
C ASP A 279 9.02 7.58 1.07
N LEU A 280 9.88 8.61 1.03
CA LEU A 280 9.79 9.78 1.89
C LEU A 280 8.42 10.48 1.76
N ARG A 281 7.67 10.23 0.68
CA ARG A 281 6.30 10.70 0.49
C ARG A 281 5.28 10.15 1.50
N PHE A 282 5.60 9.05 2.19
CA PHE A 282 4.73 8.46 3.20
C PHE A 282 4.87 9.09 4.59
N PHE A 283 5.76 10.07 4.74
CA PHE A 283 6.09 10.64 6.04
C PHE A 283 5.71 12.13 6.11
N PRO A 284 5.30 12.63 7.31
CA PRO A 284 5.09 14.05 7.57
C PRO A 284 6.44 14.76 7.70
N ILE A 285 7.12 14.93 6.56
CA ILE A 285 8.40 15.61 6.43
C ILE A 285 8.33 16.67 5.34
N VAL A 286 9.09 17.74 5.56
CA VAL A 286 9.35 18.72 4.51
C VAL A 286 10.49 18.15 3.66
N THR A 287 10.14 17.46 2.57
CA THR A 287 11.16 17.02 1.61
C THR A 287 11.65 18.26 0.89
N ARG A 288 12.89 18.69 1.20
CA ARG A 288 13.56 19.68 0.36
C ARG A 288 13.80 18.99 -0.98
N PHE A 289 13.22 19.52 -2.06
CA PHE A 289 13.59 19.13 -3.41
C PHE A 289 15.08 19.45 -3.59
N THR A 290 15.96 18.48 -3.38
CA THR A 290 17.33 18.58 -3.85
C THR A 290 17.26 18.40 -5.36
N SER A 291 17.17 19.52 -6.08
CA SER A 291 17.54 19.52 -7.49
C SER A 291 18.98 19.04 -7.56
N SER A 292 19.22 17.77 -7.89
CA SER A 292 20.51 17.30 -8.38
C SER A 292 20.70 17.89 -9.78
N GLY A 293 20.97 19.19 -9.81
CA GLY A 293 21.41 19.94 -10.98
C GLY A 293 22.89 20.26 -10.81
N ASN A 294 23.73 19.46 -11.46
CA ASN A 294 24.98 19.87 -12.09
C ASN A 294 25.99 20.65 -11.20
N GLN A 295 26.84 19.92 -10.47
CA GLN A 295 28.15 20.44 -10.07
C GLN A 295 29.16 20.03 -11.13
N VAL A 296 29.38 20.90 -12.11
CA VAL A 296 30.57 20.90 -12.96
C VAL A 296 31.70 21.45 -12.09
N HIS A 297 32.70 20.62 -11.79
CA HIS A 297 33.94 21.11 -11.19
C HIS A 297 34.79 21.84 -12.27
N PRO A 298 35.41 22.98 -11.92
CA PRO A 298 36.32 23.71 -12.81
C PRO A 298 37.66 22.97 -13.02
#